data_AF-L7FMU7-F1
#
_entry.id   AF-L7FMU7-F1
#
_cell.length_a   1.000
_cell.length_b   1.000
_cell.length_c   1.000
_cell.angle_alpha   90.00
_cell.angle_beta   90.00
_cell.angle_gamma   90.00
#
_symmetry.space_group_name_H-M   'P 1'
#
loop_
_entity.id
_entity.type
_entity.pdbx_description
1 polymer ?
#
loop_
_entity_poly.entity_id
_entity_poly.type
_entity_poly.pdbx_seq_one_letter_code
_entity_poly.pdbx_strand_id
1 'polypeptide(L)'
;MLNIMGDLFSPWLSERSLELFRKGGYYSELLEPNIRLVSMNFAYMDMYGVHCGDYATTDPAGMVQWFNQTLQLAQKANEKIVILSHECIGLKSTGIVDLAPKFNTDFDELMRSYSDVIITHLCGHLHYDSLMIYPTYDTAYYHCIVNPAMTTKATLDPRFRLLELNENSVVGWKQYFLDIEKCNLEGKFEWKLEYETLKEYGIDKWDTTHIKTFLTNLERNETLFNVWKMHFGEHGGHTFNGNTKKDFLCASMSLTEQTFIECINNYPIK
;
A
#
# COMPACT_ATOMS: atom_id res chain seq x y z
N MET A 1 5.06 12.40 -22.05
CA MET A 1 5.70 11.61 -20.98
C MET A 1 5.36 10.13 -21.10
N LEU A 2 4.08 9.74 -21.07
CA LEU A 2 3.66 8.33 -21.15
C LEU A 2 4.16 7.57 -22.38
N ASN A 3 4.21 8.19 -23.57
CA ASN A 3 4.76 7.53 -24.77
C ASN A 3 6.24 7.13 -24.58
N ILE A 4 7.06 8.03 -24.06
CA ILE A 4 8.50 7.79 -23.83
C ILE A 4 8.68 6.69 -22.76
N MET A 5 7.92 6.76 -21.66
CA MET A 5 7.97 5.71 -20.64
C MET A 5 7.46 4.37 -21.17
N GLY A 6 6.46 4.38 -22.06
CA GLY A 6 5.96 3.18 -22.71
C GLY A 6 7.02 2.51 -23.56
N ASP A 7 7.83 3.28 -24.30
CA ASP A 7 8.96 2.72 -25.04
C ASP A 7 9.97 2.02 -24.11
N LEU A 8 10.28 2.63 -22.96
CA LEU A 8 11.16 2.04 -21.95
C LEU A 8 10.61 0.76 -21.32
N PHE A 9 9.29 0.70 -21.10
CA PHE A 9 8.62 -0.45 -20.46
C PHE A 9 8.17 -1.53 -21.46
N SER A 10 8.27 -1.27 -22.76
CA SER A 10 7.86 -2.22 -23.81
C SER A 10 8.47 -3.63 -23.69
N PRO A 11 9.69 -3.85 -23.15
CA PRO A 11 10.20 -5.21 -22.96
C PRO A 11 9.45 -6.04 -21.91
N TRP A 12 8.67 -5.39 -21.02
CA TRP A 12 7.99 -6.05 -19.90
C TRP A 12 6.47 -6.09 -20.03
N LEU A 13 5.91 -5.42 -21.05
CA LEU A 13 4.48 -5.26 -21.22
C LEU A 13 4.01 -5.93 -22.50
N SER A 14 2.86 -6.61 -22.44
CA SER A 14 2.15 -7.04 -23.64
C SER A 14 1.75 -5.84 -24.50
N GLU A 15 1.47 -6.07 -25.79
CA GLU A 15 1.01 -5.00 -26.69
C GLU A 15 -0.22 -4.28 -26.16
N ARG A 16 -1.16 -5.03 -25.55
CA ARG A 16 -2.37 -4.46 -24.96
C ARG A 16 -2.06 -3.60 -23.74
N SER A 17 -1.18 -4.06 -22.85
CA SER A 17 -0.75 -3.27 -21.69
C SER A 17 0.00 -2.01 -22.10
N LEU A 18 0.83 -2.09 -23.14
CA LEU A 18 1.54 -0.94 -23.66
C LEU A 18 0.59 0.12 -24.24
N GLU A 19 -0.48 -0.28 -24.91
CA GLU A 19 -1.54 0.63 -25.38
C GLU A 19 -2.23 1.34 -24.21
N LEU A 20 -2.62 0.60 -23.17
CA LEU A 20 -3.26 1.15 -21.97
C LEU A 20 -2.31 2.08 -21.20
N PHE A 21 -1.03 1.68 -21.07
CA PHE A 21 -0.01 2.50 -20.45
C PHE A 21 0.19 3.82 -21.20
N ARG A 22 0.22 3.79 -22.53
CA ARG A 22 0.33 5.03 -23.34
C ARG A 22 -0.92 5.90 -23.24
N LYS A 23 -2.10 5.28 -23.08
CA LYS A 23 -3.38 5.99 -22.89
C LYS A 23 -3.45 6.70 -21.54
N GLY A 24 -3.07 6.05 -20.44
CA GLY A 24 -3.32 6.57 -19.09
C GLY A 24 -2.34 6.12 -18.01
N GLY A 25 -1.25 5.45 -18.34
CA GLY A 25 -0.24 4.99 -17.38
C GLY A 25 -0.70 3.85 -16.47
N TYR A 26 -1.83 3.22 -16.77
CA TYR A 26 -2.34 2.02 -16.10
C TYR A 26 -2.32 0.82 -17.05
N TYR A 27 -2.19 -0.39 -16.51
CA TYR A 27 -2.16 -1.64 -17.30
C TYR A 27 -2.37 -2.86 -16.41
N SER A 28 -2.54 -4.04 -17.03
CA SER A 28 -2.60 -5.30 -16.28
C SER A 28 -1.87 -6.43 -17.02
N GLU A 29 -1.19 -7.28 -16.26
CA GLU A 29 -0.44 -8.42 -16.78
C GLU A 29 -0.75 -9.68 -15.96
N LEU A 30 -0.70 -10.85 -16.59
CA LEU A 30 -0.71 -12.11 -15.85
C LEU A 30 0.70 -12.37 -15.31
N LEU A 31 0.83 -12.49 -13.99
CA LEU A 31 2.06 -12.93 -13.33
C LEU A 31 2.19 -14.45 -13.38
N GLU A 32 1.07 -15.12 -13.16
CA GLU A 32 0.88 -16.57 -13.18
C GLU A 32 -0.49 -16.85 -13.83
N PRO A 33 -0.81 -18.09 -14.25
CA PRO A 33 -2.08 -18.40 -14.92
C PRO A 33 -3.33 -17.87 -14.20
N ASN A 34 -3.32 -17.81 -12.87
CA ASN A 34 -4.45 -17.36 -12.06
C ASN A 34 -4.15 -16.10 -11.22
N ILE A 35 -3.02 -15.43 -11.44
CA ILE A 35 -2.66 -14.21 -10.68
C ILE A 35 -2.36 -13.08 -11.67
N ARG A 36 -3.17 -12.04 -11.60
CA ARG A 36 -3.07 -10.83 -12.42
C ARG A 36 -2.53 -9.68 -11.59
N LEU A 37 -1.51 -9.02 -12.11
CA LEU A 37 -1.09 -7.70 -11.67
C LEU A 37 -1.96 -6.64 -12.31
N VAL A 38 -2.43 -5.66 -11.52
CA VAL A 38 -3.11 -4.48 -12.03
C VAL A 38 -2.38 -3.24 -11.52
N SER A 39 -1.70 -2.54 -12.42
CA SER A 39 -1.00 -1.28 -12.12
C SER A 39 -1.91 -0.09 -12.39
N MET A 40 -2.25 0.65 -11.34
CA MET A 40 -3.12 1.82 -11.37
C MET A 40 -2.31 3.11 -11.32
N ASN A 41 -2.79 4.16 -11.99
CA ASN A 41 -2.17 5.48 -11.99
C ASN A 41 -2.96 6.45 -11.09
N PHE A 42 -2.73 6.38 -9.79
CA PHE A 42 -3.44 7.21 -8.80
C PHE A 42 -3.01 8.69 -8.81
N ALA A 43 -1.97 9.07 -9.56
CA ALA A 43 -1.60 10.47 -9.75
C ALA A 43 -2.72 11.32 -10.40
N TYR A 44 -3.69 10.69 -11.09
CA TYR A 44 -4.91 11.37 -11.53
C TYR A 44 -5.81 11.84 -10.38
N MET A 45 -5.72 11.16 -9.24
CA MET A 45 -6.57 11.36 -8.07
C MET A 45 -5.84 12.04 -6.92
N ASP A 46 -4.54 12.30 -7.06
CA ASP A 46 -3.73 13.06 -6.09
C ASP A 46 -4.38 14.43 -5.84
N MET A 47 -4.54 14.80 -4.57
CA MET A 47 -5.23 16.03 -4.17
C MET A 47 -4.59 17.33 -4.68
N TYR A 48 -3.30 17.28 -5.04
CA TYR A 48 -2.55 18.37 -5.64
C TYR A 48 -2.46 18.24 -7.18
N GLY A 49 -2.98 17.16 -7.74
CA GLY A 49 -3.07 16.91 -9.18
C GLY A 49 -4.17 17.73 -9.86
N VAL A 50 -3.91 18.11 -11.11
CA VAL A 50 -4.83 18.92 -11.93
C VAL A 50 -6.17 18.23 -12.24
N HIS A 51 -6.24 16.91 -12.07
CA HIS A 51 -7.41 16.10 -12.40
C HIS A 51 -8.31 15.81 -11.18
N CYS A 52 -7.82 16.03 -9.95
CA CYS A 52 -8.55 15.68 -8.72
C CYS A 52 -9.89 16.43 -8.61
N GLY A 53 -9.91 17.72 -8.94
CA GLY A 53 -11.13 18.55 -8.84
C GLY A 53 -12.30 18.07 -9.71
N ASP A 54 -12.00 17.40 -10.83
CA ASP A 54 -12.99 16.97 -11.80
C ASP A 54 -13.42 15.50 -11.63
N TYR A 55 -12.72 14.74 -10.77
CA TYR A 55 -12.99 13.30 -10.59
C TYR A 55 -14.46 13.00 -10.22
N ALA A 56 -15.10 13.92 -9.50
CA ALA A 56 -16.50 13.73 -9.08
C ALA A 56 -17.49 13.62 -10.26
N THR A 57 -17.14 14.15 -11.42
CA THR A 57 -17.99 14.16 -12.63
C THR A 57 -17.32 13.51 -13.83
N THR A 58 -16.02 13.26 -13.78
CA THR A 58 -15.20 12.76 -14.89
C THR A 58 -14.31 11.62 -14.40
N ASP A 59 -14.12 10.57 -15.20
CA ASP A 59 -13.12 9.51 -14.95
C ASP A 59 -11.85 9.78 -15.80
N PRO A 60 -10.79 10.38 -15.23
CA PRO A 60 -9.55 10.66 -15.94
C PRO A 60 -9.01 9.43 -16.68
N ALA A 61 -8.81 9.58 -18.00
CA ALA A 61 -8.36 8.52 -18.90
C ALA A 61 -9.24 7.24 -18.91
N GLY A 62 -10.44 7.28 -18.32
CA GLY A 62 -11.33 6.11 -18.17
C GLY A 62 -10.75 5.02 -17.28
N MET A 63 -9.88 5.37 -16.31
CA MET A 63 -9.13 4.42 -15.50
C MET A 63 -10.04 3.62 -14.57
N VAL A 64 -11.00 4.27 -13.89
CA VAL A 64 -11.88 3.60 -12.93
C VAL A 64 -12.85 2.66 -13.65
N GLN A 65 -13.40 3.10 -14.78
CA GLN A 65 -14.24 2.26 -15.63
C GLN A 65 -13.48 1.02 -16.13
N TRP A 66 -12.24 1.21 -16.62
CA TRP A 66 -11.39 0.10 -17.05
C TRP A 66 -11.05 -0.86 -15.91
N PHE A 67 -10.78 -0.33 -14.71
CA PHE A 67 -10.46 -1.15 -13.55
C PHE A 67 -11.64 -2.01 -13.14
N ASN A 68 -12.86 -1.46 -13.05
CA ASN A 68 -14.07 -2.24 -12.78
C ASN A 68 -14.29 -3.35 -13.81
N GLN A 69 -14.09 -3.07 -15.10
CA GLN A 69 -14.16 -4.11 -16.15
C GLN A 69 -13.10 -5.19 -15.95
N THR A 70 -11.89 -4.82 -15.55
CA THR A 70 -10.80 -5.76 -15.26
C THR A 70 -11.13 -6.67 -14.09
N LEU A 71 -11.72 -6.12 -13.00
CA LEU A 71 -12.20 -6.89 -11.85
C LEU A 71 -13.27 -7.90 -12.25
N GLN A 72 -14.25 -7.49 -13.07
CA GLN A 72 -15.31 -8.38 -13.57
C GLN A 72 -14.76 -9.53 -14.41
N LEU A 73 -13.77 -9.24 -15.27
CA LEU A 73 -13.14 -10.24 -16.12
C LEU A 73 -12.32 -11.22 -15.29
N ALA A 74 -11.54 -10.74 -14.33
CA ALA A 74 -10.77 -11.60 -13.42
C ALA A 74 -11.68 -12.53 -12.61
N GLN A 75 -12.79 -12.02 -12.07
CA GLN A 75 -13.78 -12.84 -11.36
C GLN A 75 -14.35 -13.95 -12.26
N LYS A 76 -14.72 -13.62 -13.50
CA LYS A 76 -15.23 -14.61 -14.48
C LYS A 76 -14.18 -15.64 -14.89
N ALA A 77 -12.91 -15.24 -14.92
CA ALA A 77 -11.78 -16.08 -15.28
C ALA A 77 -11.22 -16.88 -14.08
N ASN A 78 -11.77 -16.71 -12.87
CA ASN A 78 -11.22 -17.27 -11.64
C ASN A 78 -9.76 -16.85 -11.39
N GLU A 79 -9.41 -15.63 -11.78
CA GLU A 79 -8.11 -15.00 -11.52
C GLU A 79 -8.16 -14.20 -10.21
N LYS A 80 -7.00 -14.06 -9.60
CA LYS A 80 -6.77 -13.26 -8.40
C LYS A 80 -5.95 -12.04 -8.75
N ILE A 81 -6.15 -10.92 -8.06
CA ILE A 81 -5.53 -9.64 -8.39
C ILE A 81 -4.58 -9.16 -7.31
N VAL A 82 -3.40 -8.73 -7.74
CA VAL A 82 -2.49 -7.87 -6.96
C VAL A 82 -2.56 -6.48 -7.56
N ILE A 83 -2.93 -5.50 -6.75
CA ILE A 83 -3.01 -4.10 -7.18
C ILE A 83 -1.67 -3.43 -6.91
N LEU A 84 -1.15 -2.65 -7.87
CA LEU A 84 -0.05 -1.71 -7.66
C LEU A 84 -0.54 -0.27 -7.84
N SER A 85 -0.05 0.64 -7.01
CA SER A 85 -0.13 2.08 -7.26
C SER A 85 1.04 2.80 -6.60
N HIS A 86 1.23 4.08 -6.93
CA HIS A 86 2.22 4.89 -6.24
C HIS A 86 1.69 5.34 -4.87
N GLU A 87 0.63 6.14 -4.85
CA GLU A 87 -0.11 6.53 -3.65
C GLU A 87 -0.99 5.39 -3.16
N CYS A 88 -1.29 5.34 -1.87
CA CYS A 88 -2.28 4.43 -1.31
C CYS A 88 -3.64 5.11 -1.18
N ILE A 89 -4.72 4.33 -1.10
CA ILE A 89 -6.02 4.87 -0.67
C ILE A 89 -6.01 5.20 0.82
N GLY A 90 -6.97 6.01 1.26
CA GLY A 90 -7.21 6.33 2.66
C GLY A 90 -6.37 7.49 3.19
N LEU A 91 -5.88 7.35 4.43
CA LEU A 91 -5.24 8.42 5.19
C LEU A 91 -3.77 8.14 5.46
N LYS A 92 -2.97 9.20 5.43
CA LYS A 92 -1.65 9.23 6.08
C LYS A 92 -1.80 8.99 7.57
N SER A 93 -0.71 8.59 8.22
CA SER A 93 -0.56 8.55 9.68
C SER A 93 -0.87 9.88 10.38
N THR A 94 -0.82 11.00 9.64
CA THR A 94 -1.22 12.33 10.11
C THR A 94 -2.74 12.58 10.09
N GLY A 95 -3.54 11.66 9.56
CA GLY A 95 -4.98 11.83 9.32
C GLY A 95 -5.33 12.59 8.04
N ILE A 96 -4.33 12.92 7.20
CA ILE A 96 -4.51 13.68 5.95
C ILE A 96 -4.69 12.70 4.77
N VAL A 97 -5.62 12.98 3.86
CA VAL A 97 -5.78 12.23 2.59
C VAL A 97 -4.70 12.61 1.56
N ASP A 98 -4.21 11.64 0.78
CA ASP A 98 -3.42 11.91 -0.45
C ASP A 98 -4.29 12.02 -1.68
N LEU A 99 -5.39 11.26 -1.71
CA LEU A 99 -6.27 11.15 -2.87
C LEU A 99 -7.58 11.88 -2.65
N ALA A 100 -8.24 12.24 -3.74
CA ALA A 100 -9.57 12.80 -3.76
C ALA A 100 -10.51 11.97 -2.84
N PRO A 101 -11.18 12.56 -1.84
CA PRO A 101 -12.02 11.80 -0.91
C PRO A 101 -13.10 10.96 -1.60
N LYS A 102 -13.69 11.48 -2.69
CA LYS A 102 -14.65 10.71 -3.49
C LYS A 102 -14.02 9.49 -4.15
N PHE A 103 -12.77 9.58 -4.62
CA PHE A 103 -12.06 8.43 -5.18
C PHE A 103 -11.81 7.36 -4.13
N ASN A 104 -11.40 7.73 -2.91
CA ASN A 104 -11.27 6.78 -1.80
C ASN A 104 -12.58 6.00 -1.56
N THR A 105 -13.72 6.68 -1.54
CA THR A 105 -15.04 6.04 -1.38
C THR A 105 -15.40 5.13 -2.55
N ASP A 106 -15.31 5.63 -3.78
CA ASP A 106 -15.65 4.84 -4.98
C ASP A 106 -14.75 3.60 -5.12
N PHE A 107 -13.46 3.74 -4.79
CA PHE A 107 -12.51 2.64 -4.82
C PHE A 107 -12.82 1.60 -3.73
N ASP A 108 -13.18 2.02 -2.51
CA ASP A 108 -13.62 1.12 -1.45
C ASP A 108 -14.88 0.34 -1.82
N GLU A 109 -15.83 0.94 -2.55
CA GLU A 109 -17.01 0.22 -3.05
C GLU A 109 -16.63 -0.90 -4.04
N LEU A 110 -15.62 -0.67 -4.88
CA LEU A 110 -15.06 -1.72 -5.74
C LEU A 110 -14.36 -2.79 -4.90
N MET A 111 -13.54 -2.41 -3.92
CA MET A 111 -12.86 -3.37 -3.06
C MET A 111 -13.86 -4.22 -2.25
N ARG A 112 -14.97 -3.63 -1.82
CA ARG A 112 -16.07 -4.36 -1.17
C ARG A 112 -16.66 -5.41 -2.09
N SER A 113 -16.94 -5.03 -3.33
CA SER A 113 -17.62 -5.87 -4.32
C SER A 113 -16.74 -7.02 -4.84
N TYR A 114 -15.42 -6.85 -4.82
CA TYR A 114 -14.47 -7.80 -5.40
C TYR A 114 -13.40 -8.27 -4.39
N SER A 115 -13.66 -8.17 -3.09
CA SER A 115 -12.71 -8.55 -2.03
C SER A 115 -12.28 -10.02 -2.11
N ASP A 116 -13.10 -10.88 -2.69
CA ASP A 116 -12.81 -12.28 -2.98
C ASP A 116 -11.81 -12.47 -4.13
N VAL A 117 -11.67 -11.47 -5.00
CA VAL A 117 -10.76 -11.48 -6.17
C VAL A 117 -9.40 -10.86 -5.81
N ILE A 118 -9.36 -9.92 -4.86
CA ILE A 118 -8.13 -9.21 -4.49
C ILE A 118 -7.30 -9.99 -3.49
N ILE A 119 -6.01 -10.19 -3.79
CA ILE A 119 -5.02 -10.72 -2.83
C ILE A 119 -4.54 -9.61 -1.90
N THR A 120 -4.06 -8.51 -2.47
CA THR A 120 -3.50 -7.37 -1.74
C THR A 120 -3.33 -6.15 -2.64
N HIS A 121 -3.05 -5.01 -2.04
CA HIS A 121 -2.64 -3.78 -2.71
C HIS A 121 -1.26 -3.34 -2.23
N LEU A 122 -0.30 -3.33 -3.14
CA LEU A 122 1.04 -2.82 -2.88
C LEU A 122 1.12 -1.36 -3.34
N CYS A 123 1.48 -0.48 -2.42
CA CYS A 123 1.64 0.94 -2.71
C CYS A 123 2.93 1.48 -2.07
N GLY A 124 3.29 2.72 -2.37
CA GLY A 124 4.48 3.39 -1.87
C GLY A 124 4.17 4.80 -1.38
N HIS A 125 4.81 5.80 -1.99
CA HIS A 125 4.64 7.25 -1.77
C HIS A 125 5.04 7.77 -0.38
N LEU A 126 4.65 7.09 0.71
CA LEU A 126 4.91 7.51 2.08
C LEU A 126 6.36 7.31 2.52
N HIS A 127 7.12 6.46 1.81
CA HIS A 127 8.51 6.06 2.10
C HIS A 127 8.71 5.24 3.39
N TYR A 128 7.67 5.05 4.19
CA TYR A 128 7.69 4.25 5.41
C TYR A 128 7.24 2.80 5.16
N ASP A 129 7.71 1.88 6.01
CA ASP A 129 7.18 0.52 6.08
C ASP A 129 5.88 0.51 6.88
N SER A 130 4.75 0.44 6.19
CA SER A 130 3.44 0.60 6.80
C SER A 130 2.41 -0.36 6.22
N LEU A 131 1.24 -0.38 6.84
CA LEU A 131 0.09 -1.14 6.40
C LEU A 131 -1.18 -0.34 6.62
N MET A 132 -2.21 -0.65 5.84
CA MET A 132 -3.55 -0.13 6.07
C MET A 132 -4.59 -1.24 5.90
N ILE A 133 -5.71 -1.14 6.62
CA ILE A 133 -6.81 -2.08 6.59
C ILE A 133 -8.15 -1.33 6.54
N TYR A 134 -9.03 -1.71 5.61
CA TYR A 134 -10.21 -0.93 5.24
C TYR A 134 -11.48 -1.78 5.11
N PRO A 135 -12.66 -1.17 5.38
CA PRO A 135 -12.87 0.27 5.59
C PRO A 135 -12.67 0.73 7.03
N THR A 136 -12.87 -0.16 8.00
CA THR A 136 -12.55 0.03 9.42
C THR A 136 -12.00 -1.26 10.03
N TYR A 137 -11.46 -1.19 11.25
CA TYR A 137 -10.97 -2.36 11.98
C TYR A 137 -12.01 -3.50 12.05
N ASP A 138 -13.26 -3.22 12.41
CA ASP A 138 -14.27 -4.29 12.60
C ASP A 138 -14.74 -4.90 11.28
N THR A 139 -14.96 -4.10 10.25
CA THR A 139 -15.60 -4.52 9.00
C THR A 139 -14.63 -4.71 7.83
N ALA A 140 -13.32 -4.72 8.12
CA ALA A 140 -12.31 -4.77 7.09
C ALA A 140 -12.36 -6.02 6.20
N TYR A 141 -12.32 -5.79 4.88
CA TYR A 141 -12.26 -6.78 3.80
C TYR A 141 -11.11 -6.53 2.82
N TYR A 142 -10.38 -5.42 3.00
CA TYR A 142 -9.30 -5.01 2.12
C TYR A 142 -8.10 -4.53 2.92
N HIS A 143 -6.90 -4.70 2.39
CA HIS A 143 -5.67 -4.24 3.02
C HIS A 143 -4.65 -3.77 1.99
N CYS A 144 -3.83 -2.81 2.42
CA CYS A 144 -2.71 -2.29 1.67
C CYS A 144 -1.40 -2.58 2.41
N ILE A 145 -0.37 -2.89 1.63
CA ILE A 145 1.01 -2.98 2.07
C ILE A 145 1.74 -1.77 1.51
N VAL A 146 2.20 -0.89 2.41
CA VAL A 146 2.97 0.30 2.04
C VAL A 146 4.45 -0.04 2.07
N ASN A 147 5.10 0.13 0.93
CA ASN A 147 6.49 -0.24 0.75
C ASN A 147 7.41 0.95 1.07
N PRO A 148 8.50 0.72 1.82
CA PRO A 148 9.48 1.76 2.12
C PRO A 148 10.25 2.17 0.86
N ALA A 149 10.99 3.27 0.95
CA ALA A 149 11.72 3.81 -0.21
C ALA A 149 13.20 3.43 -0.23
N MET A 150 13.78 3.47 -1.43
CA MET A 150 15.23 3.41 -1.66
C MET A 150 15.93 4.75 -1.37
N THR A 151 15.20 5.86 -1.37
CA THR A 151 15.78 7.18 -1.10
C THR A 151 15.95 7.40 0.39
N THR A 152 17.00 8.12 0.78
CA THR A 152 17.33 8.44 2.17
C THR A 152 16.60 9.68 2.71
N LYS A 153 15.58 10.15 1.97
CA LYS A 153 14.76 11.30 2.37
C LYS A 153 14.21 11.06 3.79
N ALA A 154 14.21 12.11 4.60
CA ALA A 154 13.83 12.04 6.02
C ALA A 154 14.72 11.09 6.84
N THR A 155 16.02 11.01 6.47
CA THR A 155 17.05 10.24 7.19
C THR A 155 16.71 8.76 7.36
N LEU A 156 15.93 8.21 6.41
CA LEU A 156 15.61 6.80 6.35
C LEU A 156 16.74 6.02 5.69
N ASP A 157 16.95 4.79 6.15
CA ASP A 157 17.81 3.84 5.45
C ASP A 157 17.10 3.33 4.19
N PRO A 158 17.81 3.19 3.05
CA PRO A 158 17.28 2.57 1.85
C PRO A 158 16.78 1.15 2.16
N ARG A 159 15.59 0.84 1.67
CA ARG A 159 14.90 -0.42 1.96
C ARG A 159 14.23 -0.99 0.72
N PHE A 160 14.23 -2.32 0.60
CA PHE A 160 13.41 -3.05 -0.36
C PHE A 160 12.93 -4.37 0.26
N ARG A 161 11.86 -4.96 -0.27
CA ARG A 161 11.37 -6.26 0.19
C ARG A 161 11.25 -7.28 -0.92
N LEU A 162 11.38 -8.54 -0.53
CA LEU A 162 11.04 -9.69 -1.35
C LEU A 162 9.75 -10.28 -0.78
N LEU A 163 8.65 -10.08 -1.51
CA LEU A 163 7.31 -10.51 -1.11
C LEU A 163 6.92 -11.82 -1.79
N GLU A 164 6.34 -12.73 -1.02
CA GLU A 164 5.80 -14.00 -1.49
C GLU A 164 4.28 -14.00 -1.33
N LEU A 165 3.58 -14.49 -2.35
CA LEU A 165 2.12 -14.57 -2.39
C LEU A 165 1.66 -15.85 -3.10
N ASN A 166 0.40 -16.21 -2.85
CA ASN A 166 -0.31 -17.22 -3.61
C ASN A 166 -1.73 -16.72 -3.93
N GLU A 167 -2.55 -17.56 -4.56
CA GLU A 167 -3.93 -17.21 -4.95
C GLU A 167 -4.85 -16.80 -3.79
N ASN A 168 -4.51 -17.16 -2.54
CA ASN A 168 -5.34 -16.89 -1.38
C ASN A 168 -4.89 -15.66 -0.60
N SER A 169 -3.59 -15.44 -0.44
CA SER A 169 -3.06 -14.37 0.41
C SER A 169 -1.60 -14.07 0.11
N VAL A 170 -1.11 -12.99 0.72
CA VAL A 170 0.33 -12.78 0.90
C VAL A 170 0.84 -13.81 1.93
N VAL A 171 1.90 -14.52 1.57
CA VAL A 171 2.57 -15.53 2.43
C VAL A 171 3.51 -14.85 3.42
N GLY A 172 4.07 -13.70 3.04
CA GLY A 172 4.94 -12.90 3.88
C GLY A 172 5.99 -12.18 3.03
N TRP A 173 6.91 -11.46 3.67
CA TRP A 173 8.05 -10.88 2.98
C TRP A 173 9.30 -10.88 3.84
N LYS A 174 10.43 -10.75 3.15
CA LYS A 174 11.74 -10.46 3.73
C LYS A 174 12.07 -9.01 3.45
N GLN A 175 12.19 -8.21 4.50
CA GLN A 175 12.59 -6.81 4.38
C GLN A 175 14.12 -6.73 4.44
N TYR A 176 14.71 -5.97 3.53
CA TYR A 176 16.13 -5.68 3.51
C TYR A 176 16.34 -4.18 3.65
N PHE A 177 17.44 -3.82 4.31
CA PHE A 177 17.87 -2.44 4.48
C PHE A 177 19.37 -2.29 4.27
N LEU A 178 19.77 -1.05 4.03
CA LEU A 178 21.15 -0.64 3.94
C LEU A 178 21.41 0.43 5.00
N ASP A 179 22.29 0.14 5.95
CA ASP A 179 22.75 1.11 6.96
C ASP A 179 23.58 2.20 6.27
N ILE A 180 22.96 3.34 5.96
CA ILE A 180 23.58 4.34 5.09
C ILE A 180 24.74 5.05 5.78
N GLU A 181 24.68 5.21 7.11
CA GLU A 181 25.76 5.81 7.88
C GLU A 181 27.00 4.92 7.85
N LYS A 182 26.84 3.62 8.11
CA LYS A 182 27.93 2.64 7.99
C LYS A 182 28.49 2.61 6.56
N CYS A 183 27.61 2.64 5.55
CA CYS A 183 28.05 2.65 4.15
C CYS A 183 28.91 3.87 3.81
N ASN A 184 28.53 5.06 4.31
CA ASN A 184 29.28 6.30 4.09
C ASN A 184 30.63 6.31 4.82
N LEU A 185 30.69 5.72 6.01
CA LEU A 185 31.92 5.61 6.80
C LEU A 185 32.91 4.61 6.20
N GLU A 186 32.41 3.47 5.72
CA GLU A 186 33.25 2.34 5.27
C GLU A 186 33.46 2.29 3.75
N GLY A 187 32.64 3.01 2.96
CA GLY A 187 32.66 2.96 1.49
C GLY A 187 32.20 1.62 0.93
N LYS A 188 31.37 0.86 1.66
CA LYS A 188 30.88 -0.47 1.27
C LYS A 188 29.37 -0.56 1.38
N PHE A 189 28.73 -1.15 0.37
CA PHE A 189 27.29 -1.37 0.33
C PHE A 189 26.96 -2.81 0.77
N GLU A 190 26.59 -2.98 2.04
CA GLU A 190 26.23 -4.29 2.61
C GLU A 190 24.73 -4.33 2.96
N TRP A 191 23.92 -4.88 2.07
CA TRP A 191 22.49 -5.13 2.33
C TRP A 191 22.31 -6.21 3.40
N LYS A 192 21.43 -5.94 4.37
CA LYS A 192 21.13 -6.85 5.47
C LYS A 192 19.65 -7.20 5.48
N LEU A 193 19.34 -8.44 5.84
CA LEU A 193 17.98 -8.82 6.21
C LEU A 193 17.60 -8.06 7.49
N GLU A 194 16.53 -7.27 7.42
CA GLU A 194 15.98 -6.50 8.55
C GLU A 194 15.07 -7.41 9.38
N TYR A 195 14.04 -7.98 8.74
CA TYR A 195 13.10 -8.89 9.39
C TYR A 195 12.36 -9.78 8.38
N GLU A 196 11.69 -10.82 8.90
CA GLU A 196 10.74 -11.67 8.18
C GLU A 196 9.34 -11.49 8.79
N THR A 197 8.39 -10.96 8.02
CA THR A 197 7.15 -10.36 8.54
C THR A 197 6.35 -11.20 9.52
N LEU A 198 5.99 -12.42 9.10
CA LEU A 198 5.13 -13.30 9.89
C LEU A 198 5.77 -13.65 11.24
N LYS A 199 7.07 -13.95 11.21
CA LYS A 199 7.85 -14.28 12.41
C LYS A 199 8.02 -13.06 13.31
N GLU A 200 8.33 -11.90 12.73
CA GLU A 200 8.56 -10.65 13.46
C GLU A 200 7.31 -10.20 14.22
N TYR A 201 6.14 -10.33 13.59
CA TYR A 201 4.87 -9.84 14.14
C TYR A 201 4.02 -10.93 14.80
N GLY A 202 4.50 -12.17 14.83
CA GLY A 202 3.83 -13.29 15.52
C GLY A 202 2.48 -13.65 14.92
N ILE A 203 2.36 -13.56 13.59
CA ILE A 203 1.17 -13.96 12.82
C ILE A 203 1.55 -15.00 11.77
N ASP A 204 0.62 -15.83 11.36
CA ASP A 204 0.82 -16.98 10.46
C ASP A 204 0.35 -16.72 9.02
N LYS A 205 -0.41 -15.65 8.79
CA LYS A 205 -0.84 -15.19 7.47
C LYS A 205 -0.94 -13.67 7.41
N TRP A 206 -0.89 -13.12 6.20
CA TRP A 206 -1.14 -11.71 5.95
C TRP A 206 -2.49 -11.51 5.25
N ASP A 207 -3.56 -11.53 6.04
CA ASP A 207 -4.94 -11.25 5.62
C ASP A 207 -5.61 -10.29 6.63
N THR A 208 -6.83 -9.84 6.34
CA THR A 208 -7.52 -8.87 7.21
C THR A 208 -7.75 -9.38 8.62
N THR A 209 -7.93 -10.69 8.84
CA THR A 209 -8.12 -11.26 10.18
C THR A 209 -6.83 -11.19 11.00
N HIS A 210 -5.72 -11.62 10.43
CA HIS A 210 -4.43 -11.64 11.12
C HIS A 210 -3.84 -10.24 11.29
N ILE A 211 -4.07 -9.34 10.33
CA ILE A 211 -3.69 -7.91 10.45
C ILE A 211 -4.45 -7.26 11.63
N LYS A 212 -5.74 -7.57 11.83
CA LYS A 212 -6.48 -7.09 13.02
C LYS A 212 -5.81 -7.55 14.31
N THR A 213 -5.49 -8.84 14.41
CA THR A 213 -4.77 -9.40 15.57
C THR A 213 -3.42 -8.71 15.78
N PHE A 214 -2.66 -8.47 14.71
CA PHE A 214 -1.41 -7.73 14.76
C PHE A 214 -1.64 -6.31 15.32
N LEU A 215 -2.60 -5.55 14.81
CA LEU A 215 -2.89 -4.19 15.27
C LEU A 215 -3.33 -4.14 16.75
N THR A 216 -4.14 -5.10 17.21
CA THR A 216 -4.49 -5.24 18.64
C THR A 216 -3.27 -5.55 19.51
N ASN A 217 -2.39 -6.44 19.05
CA ASN A 217 -1.17 -6.77 19.76
C ASN A 217 -0.22 -5.58 19.79
N LEU A 218 -0.11 -4.86 18.67
CA LEU A 218 0.68 -3.65 18.54
C LEU A 218 0.19 -2.59 19.54
N GLU A 219 -1.13 -2.44 19.70
CA GLU A 219 -1.75 -1.56 20.69
C GLU A 219 -1.40 -1.93 22.14
N ARG A 220 -1.41 -3.22 22.47
CA ARG A 220 -1.30 -3.71 23.87
C ARG A 220 0.13 -4.02 24.31
N ASN A 221 1.05 -4.21 23.37
CA ASN A 221 2.42 -4.62 23.64
C ASN A 221 3.43 -3.52 23.22
N GLU A 222 3.97 -2.80 24.20
CA GLU A 222 4.98 -1.76 23.97
C GLU A 222 6.29 -2.29 23.38
N THR A 223 6.68 -3.52 23.69
CA THR A 223 7.87 -4.14 23.09
C THR A 223 7.66 -4.35 21.59
N LEU A 224 6.51 -4.90 21.20
CA LEU A 224 6.15 -5.07 19.79
C LEU A 224 6.03 -3.72 19.07
N PHE A 225 5.43 -2.73 19.73
CA PHE A 225 5.33 -1.39 19.16
C PHE A 225 6.71 -0.74 18.93
N ASN A 226 7.65 -0.88 19.86
CA ASN A 226 9.01 -0.39 19.67
C ASN A 226 9.73 -1.10 18.53
N VAL A 227 9.55 -2.41 18.37
CA VAL A 227 10.08 -3.17 17.22
C VAL A 227 9.48 -2.64 15.91
N TRP A 228 8.16 -2.51 15.84
CA TRP A 228 7.50 -1.99 14.64
C TRP A 228 7.94 -0.56 14.30
N LYS A 229 8.10 0.33 15.29
CA LYS A 229 8.57 1.70 15.05
C LYS A 229 9.96 1.75 14.41
N MET A 230 10.86 0.87 14.82
CA MET A 230 12.18 0.74 14.19
C MET A 230 12.04 0.41 12.70
N HIS A 231 11.17 -0.54 12.36
CA HIS A 231 10.91 -0.96 10.97
C HIS A 231 10.19 0.13 10.16
N PHE A 232 9.24 0.85 10.77
CA PHE A 232 8.51 1.95 10.13
C PHE A 232 9.46 3.06 9.66
N GLY A 233 10.54 3.33 10.42
CA GLY A 233 11.57 4.29 10.06
C GLY A 233 12.19 5.08 11.22
N GLU A 234 11.80 4.84 12.47
CA GLU A 234 12.40 5.48 13.65
C GLU A 234 13.67 4.74 14.08
N HIS A 235 14.80 5.02 13.44
CA HIS A 235 16.12 4.54 13.88
C HIS A 235 17.11 5.71 14.02
N GLY A 236 18.26 5.51 14.66
CA GLY A 236 19.33 6.54 14.74
C GLY A 236 19.01 7.79 15.59
N GLY A 237 17.96 7.76 16.43
CA GLY A 237 17.55 8.92 17.22
C GLY A 237 16.61 9.89 16.48
N HIS A 238 16.14 9.50 15.30
CA HIS A 238 15.11 10.21 14.57
C HIS A 238 13.73 9.93 15.16
N THR A 239 13.08 10.98 15.66
CA THR A 239 11.70 10.94 16.14
C THR A 239 10.75 11.30 15.03
N PHE A 240 9.66 10.54 14.90
CA PHE A 240 8.57 10.85 14.01
C PHE A 240 7.94 12.22 14.37
N ASN A 241 7.95 13.16 13.43
CA ASN A 241 7.30 14.45 13.60
C ASN A 241 5.80 14.29 13.35
N GLY A 242 5.03 14.24 14.43
CA GLY A 242 3.58 14.20 14.43
C GLY A 242 3.06 12.81 14.16
N ASN A 243 2.88 12.04 15.24
CA ASN A 243 1.64 11.39 15.66
C ASN A 243 1.92 10.11 16.47
N THR A 244 1.28 10.01 17.62
CA THR A 244 1.49 8.97 18.65
C THR A 244 1.11 7.57 18.14
N LYS A 245 1.45 6.52 18.88
CA LYS A 245 0.95 5.15 18.67
C LYS A 245 -0.52 5.09 18.27
N LYS A 246 -1.35 5.86 18.99
CA LYS A 246 -2.78 6.02 18.78
C LYS A 246 -3.13 6.51 17.37
N ASP A 247 -2.44 7.52 16.88
CA ASP A 247 -2.74 8.16 15.61
C ASP A 247 -2.33 7.26 14.43
N PHE A 248 -1.18 6.59 14.51
CA PHE A 248 -0.80 5.58 13.52
C PHE A 248 -1.86 4.48 13.44
N LEU A 249 -2.23 3.92 14.61
CA LEU A 249 -3.23 2.87 14.68
C LEU A 249 -4.54 3.34 14.04
N CYS A 250 -5.06 4.51 14.43
CA CYS A 250 -6.30 5.03 13.89
C CYS A 250 -6.25 5.32 12.39
N ALA A 251 -5.16 5.89 11.87
CA ALA A 251 -5.01 6.14 10.44
C ALA A 251 -4.96 4.84 9.63
N SER A 252 -4.27 3.83 10.15
CA SER A 252 -4.12 2.52 9.50
C SER A 252 -5.44 1.77 9.36
N MET A 253 -6.46 2.12 10.15
CA MET A 253 -7.77 1.46 10.16
C MET A 253 -8.93 2.42 9.86
N SER A 254 -8.66 3.58 9.26
CA SER A 254 -9.69 4.58 8.95
C SER A 254 -9.56 5.03 7.50
N LEU A 255 -10.57 4.71 6.69
CA LEU A 255 -10.61 5.14 5.29
C LEU A 255 -10.85 6.66 5.14
N THR A 256 -11.62 7.24 6.06
CA THR A 256 -12.07 8.65 6.00
C THR A 256 -11.67 9.42 7.25
N GLU A 257 -11.58 10.74 7.12
CA GLU A 257 -11.31 11.64 8.26
C GLU A 257 -12.34 11.45 9.39
N GLN A 258 -13.62 11.24 9.06
CA GLN A 258 -14.67 10.99 10.05
C GLN A 258 -14.38 9.72 10.85
N THR A 259 -14.09 8.61 10.17
CA THR A 259 -13.74 7.33 10.84
C THR A 259 -12.46 7.44 11.67
N PHE A 260 -11.51 8.28 11.23
CA PHE A 260 -10.30 8.58 11.99
C PHE A 260 -10.60 9.32 13.28
N ILE A 261 -11.37 10.41 13.21
CA ILE A 261 -11.79 11.17 14.39
C ILE A 261 -12.56 10.28 15.38
N GLU A 262 -13.45 9.42 14.88
CA GLU A 262 -14.18 8.44 15.70
C GLU A 262 -13.24 7.45 16.39
N CYS A 263 -12.23 6.93 15.69
CA CYS A 263 -11.22 6.07 16.29
C CYS A 263 -10.43 6.82 17.39
N ILE A 264 -9.97 8.04 17.11
CA ILE A 264 -9.23 8.87 18.07
C ILE A 264 -10.07 9.11 19.34
N ASN A 265 -11.37 9.34 19.21
CA ASN A 265 -12.26 9.60 20.34
C ASN A 265 -12.59 8.33 21.14
N ASN A 266 -12.54 7.16 20.52
CA ASN A 266 -12.91 5.89 21.14
C ASN A 266 -11.72 5.02 21.55
N TYR A 267 -10.47 5.46 21.30
CA TYR A 267 -9.25 4.75 21.65
C TYR A 267 -9.16 4.42 23.16
N PRO A 268 -8.73 3.21 23.57
CA PRO A 268 -8.13 2.13 22.76
C PRO A 268 -9.14 1.34 21.92
N ILE A 269 -8.64 0.61 20.91
CA ILE A 269 -9.39 -0.34 20.08
C ILE A 269 -10.08 -1.34 21.02
N LYS A 270 -11.40 -1.49 20.87
CA LYS A 270 -12.22 -2.36 21.72
C LYS A 270 -11.88 -3.84 21.54
#